data_AF-I8QJ97-F1
#
_entry.id   AF-I8QJ97-F1
#
_cell.length_a   1.000
_cell.length_b   1.000
_cell.length_c   1.000
_cell.angle_alpha   90.00
_cell.angle_beta   90.00
_cell.angle_gamma   90.00
#
_symmetry.space_group_name_H-M   'P 1'
#
loop_
_entity.id
_entity.type
_entity.pdbx_description
1 polymer ?
#
loop_
_entity_poly.entity_id
_entity_poly.type
_entity_poly.pdbx_seq_one_letter_code
_entity_poly.pdbx_strand_id
1 'polypeptide(L)'
;MHESARRPSRLAIIPMTPAGAGTTSNPLTVAGTVRCKFPGSAESLKITGGGESHGTSVGTGGRFSVVFGNPQLPSVANVEVRCDVAGTRTYRSTTFPLHRPVAGQTLTVNLLA
;
A
#
# COMPACT_ATOMS: atom_id res chain seq x y z
N MET A 1 -6.03 35.95 12.41
CA MET A 1 -5.44 34.63 12.69
C MET A 1 -5.54 33.78 11.44
N HIS A 2 -4.46 33.62 10.67
CA HIS A 2 -4.44 32.77 9.47
C HIS A 2 -3.97 31.36 9.90
N GLU A 3 -4.90 30.43 10.08
CA GLU A 3 -4.57 29.04 10.33
C GLU A 3 -4.41 28.31 8.98
N SER A 4 -3.15 28.13 8.58
CA SER A 4 -2.77 27.35 7.41
C SER A 4 -3.04 25.88 7.70
N ALA A 5 -4.22 25.41 7.28
CA ALA A 5 -4.64 24.02 7.41
C ALA A 5 -3.72 23.10 6.60
N ARG A 6 -2.67 22.59 7.25
CA ARG A 6 -1.83 21.49 6.76
C ARG A 6 -2.70 20.24 6.66
N ARG A 7 -3.34 20.03 5.51
CA ARG A 7 -4.13 18.83 5.23
C ARG A 7 -3.23 17.61 5.38
N PRO A 8 -3.46 16.71 6.35
CA PRO A 8 -2.75 15.43 6.37
C PRO A 8 -3.15 14.68 5.11
N SER A 9 -2.16 14.09 4.43
CA SER A 9 -2.32 13.17 3.30
C SER A 9 -3.40 12.14 3.64
N ARG A 10 -4.61 12.30 3.10
CA ARG A 10 -5.66 11.29 3.27
C ARG A 10 -5.47 10.24 2.20
N LEU A 11 -5.13 9.02 2.62
CA LEU A 11 -5.37 7.84 1.80
C LEU A 11 -6.89 7.71 1.61
N ALA A 12 -7.34 7.66 0.37
CA ALA A 12 -8.69 7.21 0.07
C ALA A 12 -8.64 5.69 0.00
N ILE A 13 -9.05 5.03 1.08
CA ILE A 13 -9.38 3.60 1.05
C ILE A 13 -10.76 3.52 0.38
N ILE A 14 -10.84 2.97 -0.82
CA ILE A 14 -12.14 2.69 -1.45
C ILE A 14 -12.71 1.47 -0.72
N PRO A 15 -13.85 1.59 -0.01
CA PRO A 15 -14.44 0.45 0.68
C PRO A 15 -14.96 -0.53 -0.38
N MET A 16 -14.29 -1.68 -0.51
CA MET A 16 -14.84 -2.84 -1.21
C MET A 16 -15.37 -3.80 -0.17
N THR A 17 -16.59 -4.29 -0.39
CA THR A 17 -17.31 -5.21 0.49
C THR A 17 -16.44 -6.43 0.85
N PRO A 18 -16.39 -6.85 2.13
CA PRO A 18 -15.65 -8.03 2.55
C PRO A 18 -16.25 -9.30 1.92
N ALA A 19 -15.42 -10.24 1.48
CA ALA A 19 -15.91 -11.57 1.08
C ALA A 19 -16.19 -12.40 2.33
N GLY A 20 -17.24 -13.21 2.28
CA GLY A 20 -17.46 -14.27 3.26
C GLY A 20 -16.25 -15.19 3.36
N ALA A 21 -15.90 -15.57 4.58
CA ALA A 21 -14.77 -16.46 4.88
C ALA A 21 -14.88 -17.77 4.10
N GLY A 22 -13.97 -17.98 3.16
CA GLY A 22 -13.80 -19.22 2.41
C GLY A 22 -12.33 -19.57 2.27
N THR A 23 -11.95 -20.67 2.91
CA THR A 23 -10.71 -21.47 2.82
C THR A 23 -9.38 -20.85 3.27
N THR A 24 -8.77 -21.51 4.25
CA THR A 24 -7.51 -21.24 4.96
C THR A 24 -6.23 -21.37 4.12
N SER A 25 -6.34 -21.35 2.79
CA SER A 25 -5.21 -21.41 1.86
C SER A 25 -5.66 -20.77 0.54
N ASN A 26 -5.70 -19.45 0.51
CA ASN A 26 -6.08 -18.73 -0.70
C ASN A 26 -5.19 -17.51 -0.85
N PRO A 27 -4.42 -17.42 -1.95
CA PRO A 27 -3.52 -16.30 -2.15
C PRO A 27 -4.30 -15.00 -2.24
N LEU A 28 -3.80 -13.97 -1.54
CA LEU A 28 -4.33 -12.63 -1.61
C LEU A 28 -3.44 -11.78 -2.50
N THR A 29 -3.97 -11.35 -3.64
CA THR A 29 -3.29 -10.34 -4.46
C THR A 29 -3.62 -8.95 -3.93
N VAL A 30 -2.58 -8.18 -3.61
CA VAL A 30 -2.62 -6.77 -3.26
C VAL A 30 -1.98 -5.99 -4.41
N ALA A 31 -2.79 -5.33 -5.21
CA ALA A 31 -2.34 -4.48 -6.30
C ALA A 31 -2.62 -3.02 -5.99
N GLY A 32 -1.99 -2.09 -6.70
CA GLY A 32 -2.19 -0.69 -6.36
C GLY A 32 -1.38 0.29 -7.17
N THR A 33 -1.53 1.55 -6.77
CA THR A 33 -0.68 2.64 -7.26
C THR A 33 -0.09 3.36 -6.07
N VAL A 34 1.20 3.63 -6.12
CA VAL A 34 1.94 4.47 -5.20
C VAL A 34 2.42 5.73 -5.90
N ARG A 35 2.24 6.89 -5.27
CA ARG A 35 2.77 8.15 -5.76
C ARG A 35 3.61 8.82 -4.67
N CYS A 36 4.85 9.14 -5.02
CA CYS A 36 5.71 10.04 -4.23
C CYS A 36 5.43 11.49 -4.67
N LYS A 37 5.67 12.45 -3.77
CA LYS A 37 5.56 13.87 -4.10
C LYS A 37 6.61 14.26 -5.14
N PHE A 38 6.22 15.05 -6.14
CA PHE A 38 7.15 15.62 -7.13
C PHE A 38 8.17 16.56 -6.44
N PRO A 39 9.48 16.49 -6.76
CA PRO A 39 10.13 15.73 -7.84
C PRO A 39 10.65 14.34 -7.42
N GLY A 40 9.80 13.50 -6.84
CA GLY A 40 10.13 12.14 -6.41
C GLY A 40 9.44 11.05 -7.22
N SER A 41 10.11 9.91 -7.39
CA SER A 41 9.58 8.71 -8.03
C SER A 41 9.67 7.51 -7.09
N ALA A 42 8.62 6.67 -7.07
CA ALA A 42 8.63 5.43 -6.31
C ALA A 42 9.44 4.37 -7.07
N GLU A 43 10.43 3.76 -6.44
CA GLU A 43 11.27 2.73 -7.05
C GLU A 43 10.83 1.31 -6.65
N SER A 44 10.56 1.12 -5.36
CA SER A 44 10.21 -0.16 -4.78
C SER A 44 9.36 0.02 -3.54
N LEU A 45 8.65 -1.02 -3.15
CA LEU A 45 7.93 -1.05 -1.88
C LEU A 45 8.01 -2.43 -1.23
N LYS A 46 7.80 -2.44 0.08
CA LYS A 46 7.66 -3.62 0.91
C LYS A 46 6.34 -3.54 1.64
N ILE A 47 5.59 -4.64 1.63
CA ILE A 47 4.35 -4.78 2.40
C ILE A 47 4.57 -5.87 3.44
N THR A 48 4.30 -5.54 4.70
CA THR A 48 4.41 -6.44 5.84
C THR A 48 3.04 -6.53 6.51
N GLY A 49 2.46 -7.72 6.62
CA GLY A 49 1.12 -7.89 7.19
C GLY A 49 0.63 -9.32 7.10
N GLY A 50 -0.31 -9.70 7.96
CA GLY A 50 -0.87 -11.05 7.97
C GLY A 50 0.15 -12.18 8.16
N GLY A 51 1.24 -11.92 8.88
CA GLY A 51 2.31 -12.90 9.11
C GLY A 51 3.32 -13.04 7.96
N GLU A 52 3.16 -12.28 6.87
CA GLU A 52 4.04 -12.33 5.71
C GLU A 52 4.71 -10.97 5.44
N SER A 53 5.81 -10.99 4.67
CA SER A 53 6.53 -9.79 4.22
C SER A 53 6.98 -9.96 2.79
N HIS A 54 6.54 -9.07 1.91
CA HIS A 54 6.79 -9.17 0.47
C HIS A 54 7.26 -7.84 -0.10
N GLY A 55 8.34 -7.86 -0.88
CA GLY A 55 8.86 -6.70 -1.61
C GLY A 55 8.51 -6.78 -3.09
N THR A 56 8.28 -5.63 -3.73
CA THR A 56 8.08 -5.54 -5.18
C THR A 56 8.63 -4.24 -5.74
N SER A 57 8.99 -4.27 -7.02
CA SER A 57 9.37 -3.09 -7.79
C SER A 57 8.12 -2.29 -8.16
N VAL A 58 8.25 -0.97 -8.22
CA VAL A 58 7.17 -0.12 -8.70
C VAL A 58 7.33 0.09 -10.20
N GLY A 59 6.31 -0.31 -10.96
CA GLY A 59 6.27 -0.15 -12.41
C GLY A 59 5.86 1.25 -12.85
N THR A 60 5.81 1.45 -14.16
CA THR A 60 5.42 2.72 -14.79
C THR A 60 4.09 3.27 -14.24
N GLY A 61 4.06 4.57 -13.95
CA GLY A 61 2.89 5.23 -13.38
C GLY A 61 2.66 4.93 -11.89
N GLY A 62 3.64 4.33 -11.20
CA GLY A 62 3.54 4.03 -9.77
C GLY A 62 2.82 2.72 -9.47
N ARG A 63 2.60 1.85 -10.45
CA ARG A 63 1.81 0.62 -10.29
C ARG A 63 2.60 -0.48 -9.58
N PHE A 64 1.94 -1.25 -8.73
CA PHE A 64 2.53 -2.42 -8.09
C PHE A 64 1.52 -3.57 -7.95
N SER A 65 2.04 -4.77 -7.78
CA SER A 65 1.27 -5.96 -7.41
C SER A 65 2.11 -6.87 -6.54
N VAL A 66 1.52 -7.40 -5.48
CA VAL A 66 2.11 -8.30 -4.49
C VAL A 66 1.14 -9.43 -4.23
N VAL A 67 1.62 -10.67 -4.16
CA VAL A 67 0.79 -11.83 -3.82
C VAL A 67 1.23 -12.34 -2.44
N PHE A 68 0.30 -12.34 -1.49
CA PHE A 68 0.42 -13.00 -0.20
C PHE A 68 -0.07 -14.43 -0.36
N GLY A 69 0.71 -15.41 0.08
CA GLY A 69 0.38 -16.82 -0.14
C GLY A 69 -0.75 -17.29 0.78
N ASN A 70 -0.63 -16.99 2.07
CA ASN A 70 -1.64 -17.35 3.07
C ASN A 70 -1.62 -16.36 4.24
N PRO A 71 -2.07 -15.12 4.03
CA PRO A 71 -2.03 -14.13 5.08
C PRO A 71 -3.05 -14.45 6.17
N GLN A 72 -2.64 -14.28 7.43
CA GLN A 72 -3.54 -14.27 8.58
C GLN A 72 -4.39 -12.99 8.54
N LEU A 73 -5.70 -13.13 8.39
CA LEU A 73 -6.63 -12.00 8.22
C LEU A 73 -7.80 -12.09 9.21
N PRO A 74 -8.36 -10.96 9.66
CA PRO A 74 -7.96 -9.58 9.35
C PRO A 74 -6.62 -9.21 10.02
N SER A 75 -5.85 -8.32 9.38
CA SER A 75 -4.59 -7.84 9.92
C SER A 75 -4.36 -6.38 9.55
N VAL A 76 -3.46 -5.70 10.25
CA VAL A 76 -2.97 -4.38 9.85
C VAL A 76 -1.66 -4.58 9.11
N ALA A 77 -1.62 -4.17 7.85
CA ALA A 77 -0.41 -4.23 7.04
C ALA A 77 0.30 -2.88 7.04
N ASN A 78 1.63 -2.90 7.07
CA ASN A 78 2.51 -1.76 6.88
C ASN A 78 3.09 -1.81 5.46
N VAL A 79 2.93 -0.74 4.70
CA VAL A 79 3.67 -0.51 3.45
C VAL A 79 4.81 0.43 3.75
N GLU A 80 6.01 0.06 3.33
CA GLU A 80 7.16 0.95 3.24
C GLU A 80 7.52 1.15 1.76
N VAL A 81 7.57 2.40 1.32
CA VAL A 81 7.85 2.79 -0.06
C VAL A 81 9.19 3.51 -0.07
N ARG A 82 10.07 3.08 -0.98
CA ARG A 82 11.29 3.81 -1.30
C ARG A 82 11.00 4.81 -2.41
N CYS A 83 11.09 6.09 -2.07
CA CYS A 83 11.02 7.21 -2.99
C CYS A 83 12.43 7.73 -3.28
N ASP A 84 12.81 7.82 -4.54
CA ASP A 84 13.97 8.61 -4.96
C ASP A 84 13.52 10.05 -5.21
N VAL A 85 14.10 11.01 -4.48
CA VAL A 85 13.81 12.43 -4.61
C VAL A 85 15.12 13.14 -4.89
N ALA A 86 15.28 13.64 -6.13
CA ALA A 86 16.50 14.32 -6.57
C ALA A 86 17.79 13.53 -6.25
N GLY A 87 17.78 12.20 -6.45
CA GLY A 87 18.92 11.31 -6.17
C GLY A 87 19.13 10.95 -4.70
N THR A 88 18.24 11.40 -3.80
CA THR A 88 18.22 11.00 -2.40
C THR A 88 17.14 9.95 -2.16
N ARG A 89 17.55 8.81 -1.62
CA ARG A 89 16.65 7.72 -1.23
C ARG A 89 15.96 8.08 0.09
N THR A 90 14.65 8.15 0.04
CA THR A 90 13.78 8.38 1.21
C THR A 90 12.82 7.22 1.37
N TYR A 91 12.51 6.88 2.62
CA TYR A 91 11.55 5.83 2.94
C TYR A 91 10.32 6.45 3.59
N ARG A 92 9.15 6.07 3.09
CA ARG A 92 7.87 6.53 3.59
C ARG A 92 7.00 5.32 3.86
N SER A 93 6.45 5.25 5.05
CA SER A 93 5.58 4.15 5.44
C SER A 93 4.16 4.62 5.73
N THR A 94 3.21 3.72 5.52
CA THR A 94 1.81 3.89 5.90
C THR A 94 1.22 2.54 6.27
N THR A 95 0.16 2.53 7.05
CA THR A 95 -0.57 1.32 7.40
C THR A 95 -1.92 1.30 6.75
N PHE A 96 -2.40 0.09 6.44
CA PHE A 96 -3.73 -0.12 5.88
C PHE A 96 -4.32 -1.42 6.43
N PRO A 97 -5.66 -1.50 6.55
CA PRO A 97 -6.31 -2.72 6.94
C PRO A 97 -6.22 -3.75 5.80
N LEU A 98 -5.70 -4.93 6.12
CA LEU A 98 -5.65 -6.08 5.24
C LEU A 98 -6.84 -7.00 5.57
N HIS A 99 -7.73 -7.18 4.60
CA HIS A 99 -8.94 -7.99 4.73
C HIS A 99 -9.09 -8.90 3.50
N ARG A 100 -9.84 -10.00 3.60
CA ARG A 100 -10.20 -10.81 2.42
C ARG A 100 -11.25 -10.08 1.59
N PRO A 101 -10.92 -9.57 0.39
CA PRO A 101 -11.90 -8.99 -0.51
C PRO A 101 -12.53 -10.07 -1.37
N VAL A 102 -13.71 -9.79 -1.95
CA VAL A 102 -14.42 -10.74 -2.84
C VAL A 102 -13.69 -10.95 -4.17
N ALA A 103 -12.84 -9.99 -4.54
CA ALA A 103 -11.89 -10.01 -5.65
C ALA A 103 -10.66 -9.16 -5.24
N GLY A 104 -9.48 -9.44 -5.78
CA GLY A 104 -8.16 -8.89 -5.36
C GLY A 104 -8.15 -7.49 -4.72
N GLN A 105 -7.35 -7.31 -3.66
CA GLN A 105 -7.32 -6.08 -2.89
C GLN A 105 -6.57 -5.00 -3.66
N THR A 106 -7.20 -3.85 -3.90
CA THR A 106 -6.52 -2.70 -4.50
C THR A 106 -6.21 -1.65 -3.44
N LEU A 107 -4.94 -1.25 -3.32
CA LEU A 107 -4.46 -0.25 -2.39
C LEU A 107 -3.92 0.97 -3.15
N THR A 108 -4.52 2.14 -2.92
CA THR A 108 -3.98 3.41 -3.42
C THR A 108 -3.20 4.10 -2.31
N VAL A 109 -1.88 4.16 -2.45
CA VAL A 109 -0.98 4.77 -1.48
C VAL A 109 -0.52 6.13 -1.99
N ASN A 110 -1.08 7.20 -1.40
CA ASN A 110 -0.67 8.57 -1.68
C ASN A 110 0.25 9.06 -0.57
N LEU A 111 1.56 9.09 -0.82
CA LEU A 111 2.55 9.55 0.16
C LEU A 111 2.95 10.98 -0.19
N LEU A 112 2.37 11.95 0.52
CA LEU A 112 2.87 13.33 0.48
C LEU A 112 4.12 13.41 1.35
N ALA A 113 5.18 14.04 0.82
CA ALA A 113 6.39 14.38 1.55
C ALA A 113 6.34 15.80 2.10
#